data_AF-A0AAW1QJ29-F1
#
_entry.id   AF-A0AAW1QJ29-F1
#
_cell.length_a   1.000
_cell.length_b   1.000
_cell.length_c   1.000
_cell.angle_alpha   90.00
_cell.angle_beta   90.00
_cell.angle_gamma   90.00
#
_symmetry.space_group_name_H-M   'P 1'
#
loop_
_entity.id
_entity.type
_entity.pdbx_description
1 polymer ?
#
loop_
_entity_poly.entity_id
_entity_poly.type
_entity_poly.pdbx_seq_one_letter_code
_entity_poly.pdbx_strand_id
1 'polypeptide(L)'
;MQQGKRAALEADIPNSREEAIAQAVEALAAQLATAPSSKKAKGFGGAGAKRLAVEMPLADTGPRATAQLAADLLARLPAELAGSFTLVFADVDAALGASDLVPNAVLPLDACEGDAAAGALLIIGAQAEQAGALEALLGRWRGRSAVLLNPGWGGTGGLPGQHAVLAASFDVVYCFEPIAVRAFLTTTEGVVLRRVARGGAAGAPWLVFKRAGWDGTHKLIGRLPRRPNAQDLELVFYNNSAAESPITQGIKAFRGLTSKDK
;
A
#
# COMPACT_ATOMS: atom_id res chain seq x y z
N MET A 1 -7.07 -23.51 16.51
CA MET A 1 -6.68 -22.07 16.60
C MET A 1 -6.52 -21.34 15.26
N GLN A 2 -6.41 -21.98 14.09
CA GLN A 2 -6.11 -21.27 12.83
C GLN A 2 -7.32 -20.67 12.08
N GLN A 3 -8.53 -21.21 12.26
CA GLN A 3 -9.70 -20.82 11.45
C GLN A 3 -10.26 -19.44 11.82
N GLY A 4 -10.38 -19.12 13.12
CA GLY A 4 -10.86 -17.81 13.58
C GLY A 4 -9.93 -16.65 13.22
N LYS A 5 -8.60 -16.86 13.30
CA LYS A 5 -7.61 -15.85 12.88
C LYS A 5 -7.63 -15.59 11.38
N ARG A 6 -7.95 -16.62 10.59
CA ARG A 6 -8.08 -16.51 9.14
C ARG A 6 -9.35 -15.75 8.75
N ALA A 7 -10.49 -16.09 9.36
CA ALA A 7 -11.75 -15.38 9.13
C ALA A 7 -11.64 -13.89 9.49
N ALA A 8 -10.93 -13.56 10.57
CA ALA A 8 -10.66 -12.16 10.93
C ALA A 8 -9.82 -11.41 9.88
N LEU A 9 -8.88 -12.08 9.20
CA LEU A 9 -8.09 -11.48 8.12
C LEU A 9 -8.87 -11.35 6.82
N GLU A 10 -9.77 -12.31 6.53
CA GLU A 10 -10.65 -12.27 5.36
C GLU A 10 -11.72 -11.16 5.51
N ALA A 11 -12.19 -10.90 6.74
CA ALA A 11 -13.05 -9.77 7.07
C ALA A 11 -12.33 -8.40 7.04
N ASP A 12 -11.00 -8.39 6.99
CA ASP A 12 -10.20 -7.15 6.98
C ASP A 12 -10.10 -6.51 5.59
N ILE A 13 -10.65 -7.17 4.56
CA ILE A 13 -10.66 -6.63 3.20
C ILE A 13 -11.69 -5.49 3.11
N PRO A 14 -11.29 -4.30 2.67
CA PRO A 14 -12.22 -3.20 2.48
C PRO A 14 -13.31 -3.55 1.45
N ASN A 15 -14.56 -3.27 1.79
CA ASN A 15 -15.71 -3.44 0.89
C ASN A 15 -16.17 -2.10 0.28
N SER A 16 -15.57 -0.98 0.71
CA SER A 16 -15.83 0.35 0.18
C SER A 16 -14.55 1.21 0.14
N ARG A 17 -14.62 2.31 -0.60
CA ARG A 17 -13.57 3.33 -0.63
C ARG A 17 -13.37 3.95 0.75
N GLU A 18 -14.47 4.21 1.46
CA GLU A 18 -14.48 4.84 2.77
C GLU A 18 -13.83 3.95 3.82
N GLU A 19 -14.05 2.62 3.74
CA GLU A 19 -13.36 1.64 4.58
C GLU A 19 -11.88 1.59 4.26
N ALA A 20 -11.49 1.57 2.98
CA ALA A 20 -10.08 1.55 2.58
C ALA A 20 -9.33 2.79 3.11
N ILE A 21 -9.95 3.98 3.01
CA ILE A 21 -9.39 5.21 3.57
C ILE A 21 -9.31 5.13 5.10
N ALA A 22 -10.33 4.62 5.78
CA ALA A 22 -10.31 4.47 7.24
C ALA A 22 -9.18 3.54 7.71
N GLN A 23 -8.99 2.40 7.05
CA GLN A 23 -7.90 1.48 7.36
C GLN A 23 -6.53 2.08 7.09
N ALA A 24 -6.39 2.84 5.98
CA ALA A 24 -5.17 3.54 5.64
C ALA A 24 -4.81 4.61 6.68
N VAL A 25 -5.79 5.40 7.12
CA VAL A 25 -5.65 6.43 8.14
C VAL A 25 -5.22 5.82 9.47
N GLU A 26 -5.81 4.72 9.89
CA GLU A 26 -5.42 4.04 11.13
C GLU A 26 -3.96 3.55 11.06
N ALA A 27 -3.59 2.88 9.96
CA ALA A 27 -2.21 2.41 9.76
C ALA A 27 -1.22 3.58 9.72
N LEU A 28 -1.56 4.66 9.03
CA LEU A 28 -0.71 5.84 8.91
C LEU A 28 -0.55 6.57 10.26
N ALA A 29 -1.64 6.84 10.96
CA ALA A 29 -1.61 7.50 12.27
C ALA A 29 -0.80 6.69 13.30
N ALA A 30 -1.00 5.37 13.33
CA ALA A 30 -0.24 4.47 14.19
C ALA A 30 1.27 4.56 13.91
N GLN A 31 1.67 4.60 12.63
CA GLN A 31 3.09 4.70 12.27
C GLN A 31 3.66 6.11 12.46
N LEU A 32 2.90 7.18 12.23
CA LEU A 32 3.36 8.55 12.46
C LEU A 32 3.57 8.85 13.94
N ALA A 33 2.74 8.29 14.83
CA ALA A 33 2.82 8.49 16.29
C ALA A 33 4.03 7.83 16.97
N THR A 34 4.71 6.87 16.33
CA THR A 34 5.90 6.22 16.93
C THR A 34 7.10 7.18 17.00
N ALA A 35 8.15 6.82 17.73
CA ALA A 35 9.41 7.58 17.63
C ALA A 35 10.02 7.45 16.23
N PRO A 36 10.81 8.44 15.76
CA PRO A 36 11.58 8.29 14.53
C PRO A 36 12.51 7.06 14.63
N SER A 37 12.63 6.31 13.53
CA SER A 37 13.47 5.11 13.48
C SER A 37 14.94 5.49 13.75
N SER A 38 15.59 4.82 14.71
CA SER A 38 17.03 4.94 14.95
C SER A 38 17.89 4.27 13.86
N LYS A 39 17.28 3.50 12.95
CA LYS A 39 17.98 2.97 11.78
C LYS A 39 18.22 4.11 10.80
N LYS A 40 19.49 4.34 10.44
CA LYS A 40 19.86 5.20 9.30
C LYS A 40 19.04 4.73 8.09
N ALA A 41 18.27 5.64 7.50
CA ALA A 41 17.65 5.39 6.21
C ALA A 41 18.76 5.00 5.22
N LYS A 42 18.62 3.84 4.59
CA LYS A 42 19.53 3.40 3.53
C LYS A 42 19.13 4.20 2.28
N GLY A 43 19.81 5.30 1.98
CA GLY A 43 19.55 6.13 0.78
C GLY A 43 19.52 7.64 1.02
N PHE A 44 19.07 8.39 0.02
CA PHE A 44 19.01 9.86 0.01
C PHE A 44 18.04 10.39 1.07
N GLY A 45 18.53 10.82 2.23
CA GLY A 45 17.75 11.44 3.31
C GLY A 45 18.49 11.47 4.64
N GLY A 46 18.33 12.55 5.42
CA GLY A 46 18.93 12.67 6.75
C GLY A 46 18.52 11.54 7.71
N ALA A 47 19.39 11.21 8.66
CA ALA A 47 19.12 10.18 9.65
C ALA A 47 17.85 10.50 10.46
N GLY A 48 16.89 9.57 10.46
CA GLY A 48 15.72 9.61 11.36
C GLY A 48 14.37 9.99 10.73
N ALA A 49 14.30 10.48 9.48
CA ALA A 49 13.01 10.80 8.87
C ALA A 49 12.20 9.53 8.54
N LYS A 50 10.91 9.51 8.88
CA LYS A 50 10.00 8.42 8.51
C LYS A 50 9.61 8.55 7.05
N ARG A 51 9.60 7.44 6.33
CA ARG A 51 9.15 7.38 4.93
C ARG A 51 8.12 6.29 4.82
N LEU A 52 6.87 6.69 4.65
CA LEU A 52 5.73 5.78 4.65
C LEU A 52 5.03 5.84 3.29
N ALA A 53 4.47 4.74 2.84
CA ALA A 53 3.66 4.71 1.62
C ALA A 53 2.27 4.14 1.88
N VAL A 54 1.28 4.73 1.23
CA VAL A 54 -0.12 4.33 1.26
C VAL A 54 -0.57 4.12 -0.18
N GLU A 55 -1.10 2.93 -0.45
CA GLU A 55 -1.54 2.53 -1.78
C GLU A 55 -2.97 2.00 -1.70
N MET A 56 -3.86 2.54 -2.53
CA MET A 56 -5.26 2.13 -2.60
C MET A 56 -5.83 2.39 -4.00
N PRO A 57 -6.83 1.60 -4.44
CA PRO A 57 -7.37 1.75 -5.77
C PRO A 57 -8.08 3.10 -5.90
N LEU A 58 -7.94 3.71 -7.07
CA LEU A 58 -8.64 4.91 -7.46
C LEU A 58 -9.64 4.55 -8.57
N ALA A 59 -10.85 5.12 -8.50
CA ALA A 59 -11.86 4.95 -9.54
C ALA A 59 -11.42 5.63 -10.86
N ASP A 60 -10.75 6.76 -10.74
CA ASP A 60 -10.04 7.43 -11.82
C ASP A 60 -8.72 8.00 -11.28
N THR A 61 -7.69 8.05 -12.12
CA THR A 61 -6.37 8.64 -11.79
C THR A 61 -6.29 10.09 -12.23
N GLY A 62 -7.44 10.76 -12.41
CA GLY A 62 -7.47 12.14 -12.84
C GLY A 62 -6.99 13.10 -11.74
N PRO A 63 -6.63 14.34 -12.10
CA PRO A 63 -6.16 15.34 -11.14
C PRO A 63 -7.14 15.57 -9.98
N ARG A 64 -8.44 15.64 -10.29
CA ARG A 64 -9.50 15.87 -9.29
C ARG A 64 -9.65 14.72 -8.30
N ALA A 65 -9.67 13.46 -8.76
CA ALA A 65 -9.80 12.32 -7.85
C ALA A 65 -8.57 12.17 -6.96
N THR A 66 -7.38 12.48 -7.50
CA THR A 66 -6.12 12.49 -6.77
C THR A 66 -6.14 13.55 -5.66
N ALA A 67 -6.57 14.78 -5.98
CA ALA A 67 -6.77 15.85 -5.01
C ALA A 67 -7.80 15.50 -3.92
N GLN A 68 -8.95 14.95 -4.33
CA GLN A 68 -10.01 14.55 -3.41
C GLN A 68 -9.55 13.42 -2.47
N LEU A 69 -8.79 12.45 -2.96
CA LEU A 69 -8.26 11.39 -2.11
C LEU A 69 -7.33 11.94 -1.02
N ALA A 70 -6.44 12.88 -1.38
CA ALA A 70 -5.57 13.53 -0.41
C ALA A 70 -6.37 14.29 0.66
N ALA A 71 -7.41 15.03 0.25
CA ALA A 71 -8.31 15.74 1.15
C ALA A 71 -9.06 14.78 2.09
N ASP A 72 -9.63 13.69 1.56
CA ASP A 72 -10.39 12.70 2.35
C ASP A 72 -9.50 11.99 3.38
N LEU A 73 -8.25 11.71 3.03
CA LEU A 73 -7.27 11.11 3.94
C LEU A 73 -6.90 12.09 5.06
N LEU A 74 -6.63 13.37 4.73
CA LEU A 74 -6.30 14.40 5.71
C LEU A 74 -7.47 14.70 6.66
N ALA A 75 -8.69 14.77 6.14
CA ALA A 75 -9.90 15.05 6.94
C ALA A 75 -10.17 14.00 8.02
N ARG A 76 -9.62 12.78 7.87
CA ARG A 76 -9.79 11.67 8.81
C ARG A 76 -8.59 11.45 9.72
N LEU A 77 -7.45 12.07 9.43
CA LEU A 77 -6.29 12.04 10.32
C LEU A 77 -6.55 12.90 11.56
N PRO A 78 -5.89 12.59 12.70
CA PRO A 78 -5.85 13.49 13.84
C PRO A 78 -5.38 14.89 13.41
N ALA A 79 -6.06 15.94 13.89
CA ALA A 79 -5.88 17.31 13.41
C ALA A 79 -4.42 17.80 13.52
N GLU A 80 -3.71 17.40 14.58
CA GLU A 80 -2.31 17.74 14.79
C GLU A 80 -1.38 17.12 13.73
N LEU A 81 -1.71 15.91 13.27
CA LEU A 81 -0.97 15.25 12.18
C LEU A 81 -1.35 15.88 10.84
N ALA A 82 -2.65 16.04 10.57
CA ALA A 82 -3.16 16.58 9.32
C ALA A 82 -2.60 17.98 9.03
N GLY A 83 -2.62 18.88 10.01
CA GLY A 83 -2.13 20.26 9.87
C GLY A 83 -0.61 20.38 9.72
N SER A 84 0.15 19.30 9.96
CA SER A 84 1.63 19.31 9.86
C SER A 84 2.17 19.05 8.46
N PHE A 85 1.29 18.64 7.53
CA PHE A 85 1.67 18.27 6.18
C PHE A 85 1.70 19.47 5.22
N THR A 86 2.78 19.54 4.43
CA THR A 86 2.82 20.21 3.14
C THR A 86 2.47 19.18 2.07
N LEU A 87 1.48 19.46 1.23
CA LEU A 87 1.07 18.57 0.14
C LEU A 87 1.91 18.88 -1.09
N VAL A 88 2.51 17.83 -1.65
CA VAL A 88 3.33 17.91 -2.85
C VAL A 88 2.71 17.05 -3.93
N PHE A 89 2.08 17.66 -4.93
CA PHE A 89 1.50 16.92 -6.06
C PHE A 89 2.50 16.78 -7.20
N ALA A 90 2.61 15.59 -7.76
CA ALA A 90 3.38 15.37 -8.98
C ALA A 90 2.70 15.96 -10.23
N ASP A 91 1.38 16.13 -10.18
CA ASP A 91 0.55 16.73 -11.22
C ASP A 91 0.14 18.16 -10.81
N VAL A 92 0.41 19.13 -11.68
CA VAL A 92 0.16 20.56 -11.41
C VAL A 92 -1.34 20.86 -11.35
N ASP A 93 -2.15 20.24 -12.20
CA ASP A 93 -3.60 20.43 -12.20
C ASP A 93 -4.22 19.86 -10.92
N ALA A 94 -3.65 18.78 -10.38
CA ALA A 94 -4.07 18.19 -9.12
C ALA A 94 -3.73 19.12 -7.94
N ALA A 95 -2.55 19.76 -7.94
CA ALA A 95 -2.18 20.77 -6.96
C ALA A 95 -3.14 21.99 -6.98
N LEU A 96 -3.48 22.49 -8.18
CA LEU A 96 -4.42 23.58 -8.33
C LEU A 96 -5.80 23.20 -7.77
N GLY A 97 -6.30 22.02 -8.13
CA GLY A 97 -7.59 21.52 -7.64
C GLY A 97 -7.62 21.20 -6.14
N ALA A 98 -6.48 20.91 -5.52
CA ALA A 98 -6.39 20.63 -4.08
C ALA A 98 -6.34 21.88 -3.21
N SER A 99 -5.87 23.01 -3.73
CA SER A 99 -5.66 24.24 -2.96
C SER A 99 -6.95 24.78 -2.33
N ASP A 100 -8.11 24.52 -2.94
CA ASP A 100 -9.42 24.90 -2.40
C ASP A 100 -10.04 23.84 -1.48
N LEU A 101 -9.47 22.63 -1.43
CA LEU A 101 -10.03 21.49 -0.68
C LEU A 101 -9.43 21.34 0.72
N VAL A 102 -8.22 21.85 0.93
CA VAL A 102 -7.49 21.69 2.19
C VAL A 102 -6.90 23.02 2.66
N PRO A 103 -6.79 23.24 3.98
CA PRO A 103 -6.15 24.44 4.52
C PRO A 103 -4.61 24.38 4.48
N ASN A 104 -4.06 23.22 4.11
CA ASN A 104 -2.63 22.97 4.09
C ASN A 104 -1.94 23.71 2.93
N ALA A 105 -0.64 23.94 3.06
CA ALA A 105 0.17 24.37 1.93
C ALA A 105 0.18 23.29 0.84
N VAL A 106 -0.12 23.69 -0.39
CA VAL A 106 -0.12 22.82 -1.57
C VAL A 106 0.94 23.33 -2.55
N LEU A 107 1.82 22.44 -2.98
CA LEU A 107 2.90 22.73 -3.92
C LEU A 107 2.89 21.69 -5.04
N PRO A 108 3.09 22.08 -6.30
CA PRO A 108 3.53 21.12 -7.30
C PRO A 108 5.00 20.72 -7.04
N LEU A 109 5.37 19.52 -7.48
CA LEU A 109 6.69 18.92 -7.20
C LEU A 109 7.85 19.76 -7.74
N ASP A 110 7.67 20.40 -8.88
CA ASP A 110 8.66 21.27 -9.53
C ASP A 110 8.85 22.61 -8.80
N ALA A 111 7.82 23.13 -8.13
CA ALA A 111 7.89 24.36 -7.32
C ALA A 111 8.42 24.12 -5.90
N CYS A 112 8.70 22.88 -5.52
CA CYS A 112 9.35 22.60 -4.25
C CYS A 112 10.82 23.01 -4.35
N GLU A 113 11.16 24.29 -4.15
CA GLU A 113 12.55 24.78 -4.06
C GLU A 113 12.85 25.33 -2.65
N GLY A 114 14.13 25.30 -2.25
CA GLY A 114 14.58 25.81 -0.95
C GLY A 114 13.82 25.20 0.25
N ASP A 115 13.31 26.08 1.13
CA ASP A 115 12.57 25.72 2.35
C ASP A 115 11.04 25.61 2.12
N ALA A 116 10.55 25.73 0.89
CA ALA A 116 9.10 25.68 0.60
C ALA A 116 8.45 24.35 1.06
N ALA A 117 9.20 23.26 0.96
CA ALA A 117 8.81 21.94 1.44
C ALA A 117 9.34 21.67 2.86
N ALA A 118 8.95 22.50 3.83
CA ALA A 118 9.28 22.29 5.24
C ALA A 118 8.29 21.33 5.93
N GLY A 119 8.68 20.79 7.09
CA GLY A 119 7.78 19.98 7.92
C GLY A 119 7.56 18.55 7.40
N ALA A 120 6.35 18.01 7.61
CA ALA A 120 5.99 16.70 7.08
C ALA A 120 5.53 16.84 5.61
N LEU A 121 5.85 15.89 4.76
CA LEU A 121 5.42 15.90 3.36
C LEU A 121 4.36 14.83 3.11
N LEU A 122 3.30 15.19 2.41
CA LEU A 122 2.38 14.26 1.77
C LEU A 122 2.61 14.40 0.26
N ILE A 123 3.30 13.44 -0.34
CA ILE A 123 3.63 13.42 -1.77
C ILE A 123 2.59 12.57 -2.48
N ILE A 124 1.91 13.13 -3.46
CA ILE A 124 0.72 12.52 -4.06
C ILE A 124 0.94 12.24 -5.54
N GLY A 125 0.61 11.01 -5.95
CA GLY A 125 0.39 10.64 -7.36
C GLY A 125 1.65 10.59 -8.22
N ALA A 126 2.85 10.54 -7.62
CA ALA A 126 4.09 10.52 -8.38
C ALA A 126 4.19 9.30 -9.32
N GLN A 127 4.59 9.53 -10.57
CA GLN A 127 4.82 8.52 -11.62
C GLN A 127 6.32 8.35 -11.90
N ALA A 128 6.69 7.28 -12.61
CA ALA A 128 8.10 6.91 -12.80
C ALA A 128 8.96 8.05 -13.38
N GLU A 129 8.35 8.92 -14.18
CA GLU A 129 8.95 10.11 -14.79
C GLU A 129 9.38 11.15 -13.75
N GLN A 130 8.67 11.25 -12.62
CA GLN A 130 9.01 12.17 -11.53
C GLN A 130 9.98 11.59 -10.50
N ALA A 131 10.46 10.35 -10.68
CA ALA A 131 11.34 9.69 -9.71
C ALA A 131 12.61 10.50 -9.41
N GLY A 132 13.26 11.08 -10.44
CA GLY A 132 14.45 11.91 -10.27
C GLY A 132 14.17 13.23 -9.52
N ALA A 133 13.06 13.90 -9.82
CA ALA A 133 12.65 15.11 -9.10
C ALA A 133 12.32 14.82 -7.63
N LEU A 134 11.68 13.68 -7.36
CA LEU A 134 11.37 13.23 -6.01
C LEU A 134 12.64 12.85 -5.23
N GLU A 135 13.61 12.19 -5.85
CA GLU A 135 14.93 11.93 -5.25
C GLU A 135 15.64 13.24 -4.88
N ALA A 136 15.61 14.23 -5.77
CA ALA A 136 16.20 15.54 -5.51
C ALA A 136 15.51 16.27 -4.35
N LEU A 137 14.17 16.25 -4.29
CA LEU A 137 13.39 16.79 -3.17
C LEU A 137 13.76 16.10 -1.85
N LEU A 138 13.74 14.77 -1.81
CA LEU A 138 14.05 14.00 -0.61
C LEU A 138 15.52 14.10 -0.18
N GLY A 139 16.43 14.36 -1.12
CA GLY A 139 17.85 14.58 -0.88
C GLY A 139 18.16 15.87 -0.11
N ARG A 140 17.36 16.94 -0.34
CA ARG A 140 17.49 18.23 0.36
C ARG A 140 16.53 18.41 1.53
N TRP A 141 15.38 17.73 1.52
CA TRP A 141 14.39 17.80 2.58
C TRP A 141 14.95 17.30 3.93
N ARG A 142 14.62 18.02 5.01
CA ARG A 142 15.09 17.75 6.39
C ARG A 142 13.96 17.56 7.39
N GLY A 143 12.73 17.37 6.92
CA GLY A 143 11.57 17.16 7.77
C GLY A 143 11.52 15.80 8.46
N ARG A 144 10.49 15.61 9.30
CA ARG A 144 10.37 14.44 10.18
C ARG A 144 9.72 13.22 9.52
N SER A 145 8.82 13.44 8.57
CA SER A 145 8.07 12.37 7.91
C SER A 145 7.65 12.74 6.50
N ALA A 146 7.82 11.81 5.55
CA ALA A 146 7.31 11.89 4.19
C ALA A 146 6.37 10.71 3.96
N VAL A 147 5.19 10.99 3.43
CA VAL A 147 4.17 10.00 3.10
C VAL A 147 3.97 10.04 1.60
N LEU A 148 4.13 8.90 0.93
CA LEU A 148 3.86 8.73 -0.49
C LEU A 148 2.46 8.14 -0.65
N LEU A 149 1.56 8.86 -1.31
CA LEU A 149 0.19 8.45 -1.56
C LEU A 149 0.00 8.08 -3.02
N ASN A 150 -0.39 6.83 -3.27
CA ASN A 150 -0.65 6.27 -4.60
C ASN A 150 0.43 6.59 -5.66
N PRO A 151 1.69 6.19 -5.44
CA PRO A 151 2.69 6.27 -6.50
C PRO A 151 2.32 5.33 -7.65
N GLY A 152 2.51 5.78 -8.89
CA GLY A 152 2.25 4.99 -10.10
C GLY A 152 3.19 3.81 -10.30
N TRP A 153 4.27 3.74 -9.53
CA TRP A 153 5.22 2.63 -9.50
C TRP A 153 4.99 1.67 -8.33
N GLY A 154 3.83 1.76 -7.67
CA GLY A 154 3.34 0.72 -6.78
C GLY A 154 3.13 -0.62 -7.51
N GLY A 155 2.61 -1.59 -6.77
CA GLY A 155 2.30 -2.93 -7.29
C GLY A 155 3.50 -3.71 -7.80
N THR A 156 3.26 -4.42 -8.90
CA THR A 156 4.27 -5.13 -9.67
C THR A 156 5.02 -4.23 -10.66
N GLY A 157 4.64 -2.95 -10.80
CA GLY A 157 5.21 -2.02 -11.78
C GLY A 157 6.64 -1.60 -11.44
N GLY A 158 6.88 -1.26 -10.17
CA GLY A 158 8.21 -0.89 -9.67
C GLY A 158 8.80 0.35 -10.36
N LEU A 159 9.97 0.77 -9.89
CA LEU A 159 10.76 1.82 -10.56
C LEU A 159 11.89 1.20 -11.39
N PRO A 160 12.29 1.83 -12.51
CA PRO A 160 13.48 1.45 -13.26
C PRO A 160 14.71 1.37 -12.34
N GLY A 161 15.66 0.48 -12.66
CA GLY A 161 16.75 0.10 -11.76
C GLY A 161 17.55 1.25 -11.13
N GLN A 162 17.71 2.37 -11.84
CA GLN A 162 18.38 3.57 -11.32
C GLN A 162 17.65 4.23 -10.14
N HIS A 163 16.32 4.07 -10.05
CA HIS A 163 15.47 4.63 -8.98
C HIS A 163 14.91 3.55 -8.03
N ALA A 164 15.36 2.30 -8.13
CA ALA A 164 14.86 1.21 -7.26
C ALA A 164 15.08 1.51 -5.75
N VAL A 165 16.13 2.26 -5.42
CA VAL A 165 16.44 2.69 -4.05
C VAL A 165 15.38 3.65 -3.50
N LEU A 166 14.81 4.52 -4.35
CA LEU A 166 13.73 5.43 -3.96
C LEU A 166 12.52 4.64 -3.47
N ALA A 167 12.03 3.68 -4.27
CA ALA A 167 10.88 2.84 -3.90
C ALA A 167 11.16 2.05 -2.61
N ALA A 168 12.36 1.48 -2.47
CA ALA A 168 12.75 0.74 -1.28
C ALA A 168 12.95 1.63 -0.04
N SER A 169 13.04 2.96 -0.19
CA SER A 169 13.22 3.87 0.94
C SER A 169 11.92 4.19 1.69
N PHE A 170 10.77 3.78 1.15
CA PHE A 170 9.46 3.95 1.78
C PHE A 170 8.93 2.62 2.33
N ASP A 171 8.51 2.63 3.59
CA ASP A 171 7.77 1.53 4.20
C ASP A 171 6.29 1.61 3.78
N VAL A 172 5.83 0.67 2.98
CA VAL A 172 4.40 0.56 2.64
C VAL A 172 3.62 0.13 3.89
N VAL A 173 2.89 1.08 4.50
CA VAL A 173 2.14 0.87 5.75
C VAL A 173 0.71 0.42 5.50
N TYR A 174 0.19 0.77 4.33
CA TYR A 174 -1.10 0.33 3.85
C TYR A 174 -1.03 0.10 2.34
N CYS A 175 -1.55 -1.03 1.89
CA CYS A 175 -1.72 -1.35 0.47
C CYS A 175 -2.99 -2.16 0.32
N PHE A 176 -3.91 -1.69 -0.52
CA PHE A 176 -5.02 -2.47 -1.02
C PHE A 176 -4.95 -2.43 -2.55
N GLU A 177 -4.65 -3.57 -3.17
CA GLU A 177 -4.39 -3.64 -4.61
C GLU A 177 -5.19 -4.81 -5.20
N PRO A 178 -6.25 -4.52 -5.98
CA PRO A 178 -6.91 -5.52 -6.81
C PRO A 178 -5.92 -6.06 -7.85
N ILE A 179 -5.86 -7.37 -8.00
CA ILE A 179 -4.95 -8.05 -8.94
C ILE A 179 -5.72 -9.01 -9.84
N ALA A 180 -5.26 -9.12 -11.08
CA ALA A 180 -5.70 -10.15 -12.02
C ALA A 180 -4.49 -10.99 -12.40
N VAL A 181 -4.45 -12.25 -11.95
CA VAL A 181 -3.32 -13.15 -12.17
C VAL A 181 -3.71 -14.14 -13.26
N ARG A 182 -2.89 -14.20 -14.32
CA ARG A 182 -3.02 -15.25 -15.33
C ARG A 182 -2.36 -16.51 -14.81
N ALA A 183 -3.16 -17.51 -14.48
CA ALA A 183 -2.69 -18.85 -14.17
C ALA A 183 -3.24 -19.80 -15.23
N PHE A 184 -2.36 -20.34 -16.08
CA PHE A 184 -2.73 -21.14 -17.26
C PHE A 184 -3.65 -20.38 -18.25
N LEU A 185 -4.74 -21.01 -18.69
CA LEU A 185 -5.72 -20.49 -19.66
C LEU A 185 -6.77 -19.58 -19.00
N THR A 186 -6.72 -19.38 -17.68
CA THR A 186 -7.73 -18.60 -16.95
C THR A 186 -7.11 -17.43 -16.21
N THR A 187 -7.76 -16.28 -16.26
CA THR A 187 -7.42 -15.14 -15.40
C THR A 187 -8.21 -15.29 -14.10
N THR A 188 -7.51 -15.23 -12.96
CA THR A 188 -8.13 -15.29 -11.64
C THR A 188 -7.97 -13.94 -10.95
N GLU A 189 -9.05 -13.40 -10.43
CA GLU A 189 -9.04 -12.16 -9.66
C GLU A 189 -8.63 -12.40 -8.21
N GLY A 190 -8.06 -11.37 -7.60
CA GLY A 190 -7.68 -11.38 -6.20
C GLY A 190 -7.32 -10.00 -5.68
N VAL A 191 -6.76 -9.99 -4.47
CA VAL A 191 -6.33 -8.78 -3.77
C VAL A 191 -4.99 -9.03 -3.10
N VAL A 192 -4.09 -8.07 -3.21
CA VAL A 192 -2.96 -7.92 -2.29
C VAL A 192 -3.34 -6.90 -1.22
N LEU A 193 -3.21 -7.29 0.04
CA LEU A 193 -3.48 -6.42 1.19
C LEU A 193 -2.25 -6.36 2.09
N ARG A 194 -1.89 -5.16 2.53
CA ARG A 194 -1.00 -4.93 3.65
C ARG A 194 -1.61 -3.86 4.54
N ARG A 195 -1.62 -4.11 5.86
CA ARG A 195 -2.05 -3.14 6.87
C ARG A 195 -1.17 -3.24 8.10
N VAL A 196 -0.48 -2.15 8.44
CA VAL A 196 0.37 -2.07 9.63
C VAL A 196 -0.43 -1.43 10.77
N ALA A 197 -1.22 -2.22 11.50
CA ALA A 197 -2.07 -1.71 12.58
C ALA A 197 -1.31 -1.39 13.88
N ARG A 198 -0.35 -2.23 14.29
CA ARG A 198 0.46 -2.05 15.51
C ARG A 198 1.88 -2.60 15.35
N GLY A 199 2.86 -1.97 16.00
CA GLY A 199 4.28 -2.32 15.89
C GLY A 199 4.96 -1.71 14.66
N GLY A 200 6.23 -2.02 14.43
CA GLY A 200 6.96 -1.51 13.25
C GLY A 200 6.54 -2.20 11.95
N ALA A 201 6.67 -1.48 10.83
CA ALA A 201 6.29 -1.97 9.49
C ALA A 201 6.90 -3.33 9.10
N ALA A 202 8.09 -3.66 9.61
CA ALA A 202 8.81 -4.90 9.32
C ALA A 202 8.08 -6.19 9.76
N GLY A 203 7.12 -6.11 10.69
CA GLY A 203 6.39 -7.28 11.21
C GLY A 203 5.07 -7.60 10.49
N ALA A 204 4.55 -6.66 9.68
CA ALA A 204 3.26 -6.84 9.03
C ALA A 204 3.40 -7.65 7.73
N PRO A 205 2.66 -8.76 7.57
CA PRO A 205 2.73 -9.58 6.36
C PRO A 205 2.03 -8.92 5.18
N TRP A 206 2.43 -9.32 3.98
CA TRP A 206 1.66 -9.12 2.75
C TRP A 206 0.69 -10.29 2.60
N LEU A 207 -0.59 -9.99 2.49
CA LEU A 207 -1.66 -10.97 2.37
C LEU A 207 -2.11 -11.04 0.92
N VAL A 208 -2.31 -12.26 0.41
CA VAL A 208 -2.82 -12.49 -0.94
C VAL A 208 -4.12 -13.24 -0.82
N PHE A 209 -5.17 -12.67 -1.40
CA PHE A 209 -6.51 -13.24 -1.45
C PHE A 209 -6.88 -13.57 -2.89
N LYS A 210 -7.60 -14.67 -3.07
CA LYS A 210 -8.24 -15.04 -4.33
C LYS A 210 -9.73 -14.79 -4.19
N ARG A 211 -10.33 -14.16 -5.21
CA ARG A 211 -11.78 -14.08 -5.32
C ARG A 211 -12.33 -15.48 -5.58
N ALA A 212 -13.24 -15.92 -4.72
CA ALA A 212 -13.84 -17.25 -4.74
C ALA A 212 -15.35 -17.11 -4.90
N GLY A 213 -15.96 -18.13 -5.51
CA GLY A 213 -17.41 -18.24 -5.63
C GLY A 213 -18.05 -17.18 -6.54
N TRP A 214 -19.35 -17.31 -6.69
CA TRP A 214 -20.21 -16.33 -7.36
C TRP A 214 -20.61 -15.18 -6.42
N ASP A 215 -20.44 -15.38 -5.11
CA ASP A 215 -20.73 -14.41 -4.04
C ASP A 215 -19.65 -13.32 -3.91
N GLY A 216 -18.53 -13.45 -4.65
CA GLY A 216 -17.45 -12.48 -4.65
C GLY A 216 -16.62 -12.48 -3.36
N THR A 217 -16.72 -13.52 -2.54
CA THR A 217 -15.94 -13.63 -1.30
C THR A 217 -14.46 -13.78 -1.58
N HIS A 218 -13.62 -13.27 -0.68
CA HIS A 218 -12.18 -13.34 -0.80
C HIS A 218 -11.60 -14.37 0.16
N LYS A 219 -10.84 -15.32 -0.38
CA LYS A 219 -10.21 -16.39 0.37
C LYS A 219 -8.71 -16.10 0.52
N LEU A 220 -8.18 -16.17 1.74
CA LEU A 220 -6.74 -15.98 1.99
C LEU A 220 -5.93 -17.16 1.42
N ILE A 221 -5.04 -16.91 0.47
CA ILE A 221 -4.25 -17.96 -0.18
C ILE A 221 -2.74 -17.82 0.04
N GLY A 222 -2.27 -16.66 0.49
CA GLY A 222 -0.85 -16.42 0.74
C GLY A 222 -0.59 -15.43 1.87
N ARG A 223 0.54 -15.63 2.55
CA ARG A 223 1.11 -14.67 3.52
C ARG A 223 2.60 -14.58 3.22
N LEU A 224 3.07 -13.44 2.73
CA LEU A 224 4.45 -13.23 2.32
C LEU A 224 5.16 -12.23 3.24
N PRO A 225 6.47 -12.40 3.49
CA PRO A 225 7.25 -11.47 4.31
C PRO A 225 7.62 -10.17 3.56
N ARG A 226 7.53 -10.17 2.23
CA ARG A 226 7.84 -9.03 1.36
C ARG A 226 6.71 -8.82 0.35
N ARG A 227 6.74 -7.66 -0.32
CA ARG A 227 5.82 -7.36 -1.42
C ARG A 227 5.91 -8.47 -2.48
N PRO A 228 4.79 -9.09 -2.88
CA PRO A 228 4.80 -10.08 -3.94
C PRO A 228 5.04 -9.40 -5.29
N ASN A 229 5.89 -10.01 -6.12
CA ASN A 229 6.01 -9.68 -7.53
C ASN A 229 5.10 -10.60 -8.37
N ALA A 230 5.08 -10.42 -9.69
CA ALA A 230 4.26 -11.23 -10.59
C ALA A 230 4.51 -12.75 -10.43
N GLN A 231 5.77 -13.17 -10.30
CA GLN A 231 6.13 -14.59 -10.13
C GLN A 231 5.65 -15.15 -8.78
N ASP A 232 5.74 -14.37 -7.71
CA ASP A 232 5.23 -14.78 -6.39
C ASP A 232 3.71 -14.98 -6.45
N LEU A 233 3.00 -14.07 -7.12
CA LEU A 233 1.55 -14.16 -7.28
C LEU A 233 1.17 -15.38 -8.09
N GLU A 234 1.79 -15.61 -9.25
CA GLU A 234 1.56 -16.82 -10.06
C GLU A 234 1.78 -18.11 -9.25
N LEU A 235 2.87 -18.17 -8.48
CA LEU A 235 3.19 -19.33 -7.64
C LEU A 235 2.16 -19.54 -6.52
N VAL A 236 1.71 -18.47 -5.86
CA VAL A 236 0.71 -18.54 -4.79
C VAL A 236 -0.65 -19.00 -5.33
N PHE A 237 -1.07 -18.49 -6.48
CA PHE A 237 -2.31 -18.91 -7.15
C PHE A 237 -2.23 -20.34 -7.68
N TYR A 238 -1.09 -20.74 -8.24
CA TYR A 238 -0.82 -22.10 -8.67
C TYR A 238 -0.94 -23.09 -7.52
N ASN A 239 -0.22 -22.83 -6.42
CA ASN A 239 -0.22 -23.68 -5.23
C ASN A 239 -1.61 -23.81 -4.61
N ASN A 240 -2.38 -22.71 -4.55
CA ASN A 240 -3.76 -22.78 -4.07
C ASN A 240 -4.65 -23.62 -5.00
N SER A 241 -4.53 -23.46 -6.32
CA SER A 241 -5.31 -24.23 -7.30
C SER A 241 -4.99 -25.73 -7.24
N ALA A 242 -3.71 -26.10 -7.07
CA ALA A 242 -3.28 -27.48 -6.88
C ALA A 242 -3.85 -28.09 -5.57
N ALA A 243 -3.91 -27.30 -4.50
CA ALA A 243 -4.50 -27.72 -3.22
C ALA A 243 -6.03 -27.88 -3.28
N GLU A 244 -6.69 -27.15 -4.18
CA GLU A 244 -8.13 -27.21 -4.44
C GLU A 244 -8.52 -28.28 -5.48
N SER A 245 -7.55 -28.92 -6.15
CA SER A 245 -7.80 -29.93 -7.18
C SER A 245 -8.68 -31.09 -6.67
N PRO A 246 -9.68 -31.55 -7.45
CA PRO A 246 -10.52 -32.69 -7.11
C PRO A 246 -9.74 -33.95 -6.73
N ILE A 247 -8.57 -34.15 -7.33
CA ILE A 247 -7.68 -35.28 -7.03
C ILE A 247 -7.09 -35.13 -5.62
N THR A 248 -6.59 -33.95 -5.26
CA THR A 248 -6.05 -33.65 -3.93
C THR A 248 -7.14 -33.73 -2.85
N GLN A 249 -8.35 -33.26 -3.15
CA GLN A 249 -9.50 -33.38 -2.26
C GLN A 249 -9.97 -34.84 -2.12
N GLY A 250 -9.97 -35.62 -3.20
CA GLY A 250 -10.30 -37.05 -3.17
C GLY A 250 -9.35 -37.87 -2.32
N ILE A 251 -8.04 -37.59 -2.38
CA ILE A 251 -7.04 -38.23 -1.52
C ILE A 251 -7.23 -37.86 -0.04
N LYS A 252 -7.56 -36.60 0.27
CA LYS A 252 -7.88 -36.17 1.64
C LYS A 252 -9.15 -36.83 2.16
N ALA A 253 -10.20 -36.94 1.34
CA ALA A 253 -11.44 -37.62 1.70
C ALA A 253 -11.20 -39.10 2.00
N PHE A 254 -10.41 -39.80 1.17
CA PHE A 254 -10.08 -41.21 1.36
C PHE A 254 -9.23 -41.47 2.60
N ARG A 255 -8.24 -40.60 2.90
CA ARG A 255 -7.46 -40.66 4.15
C ARG A 255 -8.30 -40.35 5.40
N GLY A 256 -9.27 -39.44 5.29
CA GLY A 256 -10.16 -39.10 6.40
C GLY A 256 -11.12 -40.23 6.79
N LEU A 257 -11.51 -41.07 5.81
CA LEU A 257 -12.32 -42.26 6.06
C LEU A 257 -11.50 -43.39 6.72
N THR A 258 -10.30 -43.67 6.21
CA THR A 258 -9.41 -44.72 6.75
C THR A 258 -8.79 -44.39 8.11
N SER A 259 -8.82 -43.11 8.53
CA SER A 259 -8.39 -42.67 9.87
C SER A 259 -9.49 -42.80 10.95
N LYS A 260 -10.76 -43.01 10.58
CA LYS A 260 -11.88 -43.17 11.52
C LYS A 260 -12.13 -44.63 11.94
N ASP A 261 -11.43 -45.59 11.31
CA ASP A 261 -11.55 -47.02 11.60
C ASP A 261 -10.42 -47.55 12.51
N LYS A 262 -9.92 -46.73 13.44
CA LYS A 262 -9.04 -47.16 14.54
C LYS A 262 -9.44 -46.54 15.86
#